data_AF-A0A7W2YNP4-F1
#
_entry.id   AF-A0A7W2YNP4-F1
#
_cell.length_a   1.000
_cell.length_b   1.000
_cell.length_c   1.000
_cell.angle_alpha   90.00
_cell.angle_beta   90.00
_cell.angle_gamma   90.00
#
_symmetry.space_group_name_H-M   'P 1'
#
loop_
_entity.id
_entity.type
_entity.pdbx_description
1 polymer ?
#
loop_
_entity_poly.entity_id
_entity_poly.type
_entity_poly.pdbx_seq_one_letter_code
_entity_poly.pdbx_strand_id
1 'polypeptide(L)'
;LAPFLLDYSKNLISASTMDMLFNLAKECDVEAWREKMFSGERINRTEDRAVLHTALRNRSETPIMLDGKNINIDVRLALDKMKTFSEKVRQGLWSGYSGKRITDVVNIGVGGSNLGPQMVTEAL
;
A
#
# COMPACT_ATOMS: atom_id res chain seq x y z
N LEU A 1 -15.97 3.18 8.55
CA LEU A 1 -15.97 2.98 7.08
C LEU A 1 -17.36 2.56 6.67
N ALA A 2 -17.85 3.00 5.51
CA ALA A 2 -19.09 2.48 4.94
C ALA A 2 -18.96 0.95 4.71
N PRO A 3 -20.06 0.19 4.78
CA PRO A 3 -20.01 -1.25 4.57
C PRO A 3 -19.54 -1.58 3.14
N PHE A 4 -18.69 -2.59 3.03
CA PHE A 4 -18.27 -3.19 1.76
C PHE A 4 -18.91 -4.57 1.64
N LEU A 5 -19.82 -4.75 0.68
CA LEU A 5 -20.48 -6.02 0.42
C LEU A 5 -19.74 -6.79 -0.68
N LEU A 6 -19.22 -7.96 -0.34
CA LEU A 6 -18.75 -8.95 -1.30
C LEU A 6 -19.80 -10.05 -1.46
N ASP A 7 -20.69 -9.92 -2.44
CA ASP A 7 -21.63 -10.98 -2.82
C ASP A 7 -20.96 -11.97 -3.79
N TYR A 8 -20.52 -13.11 -3.27
CA TYR A 8 -19.94 -14.19 -4.07
C TYR A 8 -20.95 -15.30 -4.43
N SER A 9 -22.26 -15.09 -4.20
CA SER A 9 -23.30 -16.13 -4.37
C SER A 9 -23.50 -16.64 -5.80
N LYS A 10 -23.09 -15.88 -6.81
CA LYS A 10 -23.26 -16.21 -8.23
C LYS A 10 -22.07 -16.99 -8.82
N ASN A 11 -21.22 -17.54 -7.97
CA ASN A 11 -20.14 -18.45 -8.37
C ASN A 11 -20.65 -19.90 -8.41
N LEU A 12 -20.04 -20.72 -9.28
CA LEU A 12 -20.35 -22.15 -9.41
C LEU A 12 -19.73 -22.97 -8.27
N ILE A 13 -20.20 -22.76 -7.04
CA ILE A 13 -19.67 -23.38 -5.81
C ILE A 13 -20.80 -23.86 -4.91
N SER A 14 -20.60 -25.01 -4.25
CA SER A 14 -21.46 -25.48 -3.15
C SER A 14 -20.81 -25.15 -1.79
N ALA A 15 -21.54 -25.41 -0.70
CA ALA A 15 -20.97 -25.36 0.65
C ALA A 15 -19.76 -26.31 0.80
N SER A 16 -19.86 -27.53 0.26
CA SER A 16 -18.75 -28.49 0.31
C SER A 16 -17.53 -28.04 -0.51
N THR A 17 -17.74 -27.35 -1.64
CA THR A 17 -16.64 -26.74 -2.40
C THR A 17 -15.92 -25.68 -1.57
N MET A 18 -16.65 -24.83 -0.85
CA MET A 18 -16.05 -23.82 0.02
C MET A 18 -15.23 -24.44 1.16
N ASP A 19 -15.73 -25.51 1.79
CA ASP A 19 -14.98 -26.23 2.83
C ASP A 19 -13.66 -26.80 2.28
N MET A 20 -13.71 -27.39 1.08
CA MET A 20 -12.51 -27.89 0.40
C MET A 20 -11.52 -26.77 0.06
N LEU A 21 -11.98 -25.61 -0.38
CA LEU A 21 -11.12 -24.44 -0.66
C LEU A 21 -10.46 -23.91 0.62
N PHE A 22 -11.19 -23.86 1.74
CA PHE A 22 -10.59 -23.47 3.02
C PHE A 22 -9.59 -24.50 3.53
N ASN A 23 -9.85 -25.79 3.34
CA ASN A 23 -8.88 -26.83 3.68
C ASN A 23 -7.62 -26.72 2.83
N LEU A 24 -7.76 -26.47 1.52
CA LEU A 24 -6.62 -26.21 0.65
C LEU A 24 -5.82 -24.98 1.11
N ALA A 25 -6.48 -23.88 1.49
CA ALA A 25 -5.78 -22.70 1.99
C ALA A 25 -4.98 -22.98 3.28
N LYS A 26 -5.49 -23.85 4.16
CA LYS A 26 -4.77 -24.33 5.34
C LYS A 26 -3.60 -25.24 4.98
N GLU A 27 -3.79 -26.18 4.06
CA GLU A 27 -2.72 -27.08 3.58
C GLU A 27 -1.59 -26.30 2.90
N CYS A 28 -1.91 -25.22 2.18
CA CYS A 28 -0.93 -24.30 1.60
C CYS A 28 -0.33 -23.31 2.61
N ASP A 29 -0.74 -23.38 3.88
CA ASP A 29 -0.22 -22.57 4.99
C ASP A 29 -0.36 -21.04 4.76
N VAL A 30 -1.48 -20.63 4.15
CA VAL A 30 -1.72 -19.22 3.78
C VAL A 30 -1.63 -18.29 4.99
N GLU A 31 -2.05 -18.76 6.18
CA GLU A 31 -2.01 -17.97 7.40
C GLU A 31 -0.59 -17.71 7.89
N ALA A 32 0.31 -18.70 7.90
CA ALA A 32 1.69 -18.44 8.26
C ALA A 32 2.37 -17.53 7.22
N TRP A 33 2.10 -17.72 5.93
CA TRP A 33 2.63 -16.82 4.89
C TRP A 33 2.16 -15.37 5.05
N ARG A 34 0.90 -15.16 5.48
CA ARG A 34 0.40 -13.83 5.88
C ARG A 34 1.26 -13.28 7.02
N GLU A 35 1.46 -14.03 8.11
CA GLU A 35 2.27 -13.56 9.23
C GLU A 35 3.70 -13.22 8.82
N LYS A 36 4.36 -14.05 8.01
CA LYS A 36 5.70 -13.79 7.45
C LYS A 36 5.76 -12.46 6.69
N MET A 37 4.74 -12.17 5.88
CA MET A 37 4.66 -10.89 5.17
C MET A 37 4.54 -9.71 6.14
N PHE A 38 3.64 -9.81 7.11
CA PHE A 38 3.36 -8.73 8.06
C PHE A 38 4.50 -8.50 9.07
N SER A 39 5.27 -9.54 9.41
CA SER A 39 6.43 -9.47 10.31
C SER A 39 7.69 -8.95 9.63
N GLY A 40 7.72 -8.86 8.30
CA GLY A 40 8.86 -8.39 7.54
C GLY A 40 9.89 -9.47 7.21
N GLU A 41 9.52 -10.75 7.26
CA GLU A 41 10.38 -11.82 6.74
C GLU A 41 10.65 -11.62 5.24
N ARG A 42 11.82 -12.09 4.79
CA ARG A 42 12.26 -11.97 3.40
C ARG A 42 11.59 -13.00 2.49
N ILE A 43 10.28 -12.85 2.31
CA ILE A 43 9.46 -13.77 1.52
C ILE A 43 9.67 -13.61 0.00
N ASN A 44 10.18 -12.46 -0.45
CA ASN A 44 10.70 -12.33 -1.82
C ASN A 44 12.11 -12.93 -1.87
N ARG A 45 12.16 -14.25 -2.04
CA ARG A 45 13.38 -15.06 -1.93
C ARG A 45 14.39 -14.79 -3.03
N THR A 46 13.92 -14.52 -4.25
CA THR A 46 14.81 -14.32 -5.41
C THR A 46 15.63 -13.04 -5.31
N GLU A 47 15.14 -12.05 -4.56
CA GLU A 47 15.84 -10.78 -4.33
C GLU A 47 16.31 -10.60 -2.87
N ASP A 48 16.06 -11.58 -2.00
CA ASP A 48 16.28 -11.51 -0.55
C ASP A 48 15.66 -10.24 0.08
N ARG A 49 14.35 -10.03 -0.10
CA ARG A 49 13.65 -8.82 0.34
C ARG A 49 12.39 -9.11 1.15
N ALA A 50 12.14 -8.25 2.14
CA ALA A 50 10.85 -8.17 2.82
C ALA A 50 9.79 -7.54 1.88
N VAL A 51 8.51 -7.86 2.11
CA VAL A 51 7.38 -7.34 1.33
C VAL A 51 6.42 -6.58 2.26
N LEU A 52 6.63 -5.27 2.41
CA LEU A 52 6.04 -4.47 3.48
C LEU A 52 5.19 -3.28 3.00
N HIS A 53 4.45 -3.43 1.91
CA HIS A 53 3.50 -2.40 1.45
C HIS A 53 2.40 -2.11 2.49
N THR A 54 2.10 -3.06 3.38
CA THR A 54 1.20 -2.88 4.53
C THR A 54 1.74 -1.85 5.53
N ALA A 55 3.06 -1.77 5.72
CA ALA A 55 3.70 -0.79 6.61
C ALA A 55 3.45 0.65 6.16
N LEU A 56 3.40 0.90 4.84
CA LEU A 56 3.16 2.24 4.26
C LEU A 56 1.79 2.83 4.63
N ARG A 57 0.83 1.98 4.99
CA ARG A 57 -0.54 2.35 5.36
C ARG A 57 -0.89 1.91 6.79
N ASN A 58 0.09 1.51 7.58
CA ASN A 58 -0.13 1.15 8.98
C ASN A 58 -0.43 2.43 9.78
N ARG A 59 -1.66 2.54 10.29
CA ARG A 59 -2.09 3.66 11.14
C ARG A 59 -1.99 3.35 12.63
N SER A 60 -1.59 2.14 13.00
CA SER A 60 -1.31 1.77 14.38
C SER A 60 0.02 2.33 14.87
N GLU A 61 0.24 2.30 16.18
CA GLU A 61 1.52 2.65 16.80
C GLU A 61 2.47 1.46 16.93
N THR A 62 2.03 0.26 16.55
CA THR A 62 2.82 -0.98 16.65
C THR A 62 4.07 -0.89 15.77
N PRO A 63 5.29 -0.98 16.34
CA PRO A 63 6.54 -0.97 15.59
C PRO A 63 6.59 -2.09 14.55
N ILE A 64 7.11 -1.78 13.36
CA ILE A 64 7.47 -2.77 12.35
C ILE A 64 8.98 -2.76 12.25
N MET A 65 9.61 -3.87 12.62
CA MET A 65 11.07 -4.00 12.67
C MET A 65 11.57 -4.63 11.38
N LEU A 66 12.49 -3.97 10.69
CA LEU A 66 13.23 -4.52 9.56
C LEU A 66 14.72 -4.25 9.80
N ASP A 67 15.54 -5.31 9.80
CA ASP A 67 16.99 -5.22 10.02
C ASP A 67 17.37 -4.40 11.26
N GLY A 68 16.63 -4.62 12.36
CA GLY A 68 16.85 -3.95 13.64
C GLY A 68 16.34 -2.51 13.72
N LYS A 69 15.68 -2.00 12.68
CA LYS A 69 15.15 -0.63 12.63
C LYS A 69 13.62 -0.61 12.60
N ASN A 70 13.03 0.33 13.33
CA ASN A 70 11.59 0.58 13.26
C ASN A 70 11.26 1.42 12.02
N ILE A 71 10.81 0.78 10.95
CA ILE A 71 10.55 1.45 9.66
C ILE A 71 9.35 2.39 9.68
N ASN A 72 8.49 2.31 10.71
CA ASN A 72 7.36 3.24 10.84
C ASN A 72 7.84 4.70 10.97
N ILE A 73 9.04 4.93 11.53
CA ILE A 73 9.62 6.27 11.65
C ILE A 73 9.90 6.84 10.26
N ASP A 74 10.58 6.07 9.41
CA ASP A 74 10.92 6.49 8.04
C ASP A 74 9.67 6.74 7.19
N VAL A 75 8.66 5.87 7.31
CA VAL A 75 7.36 6.04 6.64
C VAL A 75 6.69 7.34 7.06
N ARG A 76 6.63 7.65 8.37
CA ARG A 76 6.03 8.90 8.87
C ARG A 76 6.79 10.13 8.39
N LEU A 77 8.11 10.11 8.44
CA LEU A 77 8.95 11.21 7.95
C LEU A 77 8.70 11.47 6.45
N ALA A 78 8.56 10.43 5.63
CA ALA A 78 8.24 10.58 4.22
C ALA A 78 6.83 11.16 4.00
N LEU A 79 5.83 10.68 4.74
CA LEU A 79 4.45 11.20 4.68
C LEU A 79 4.37 12.67 5.11
N ASP A 80 5.09 13.07 6.16
CA ASP A 80 5.14 14.46 6.63
C ASP A 80 5.83 15.38 5.63
N LYS A 81 6.87 14.88 4.96
CA LYS A 81 7.51 15.60 3.85
C LYS A 81 6.56 15.79 2.68
N MET A 82 5.81 14.74 2.30
CA MET A 82 4.79 14.80 1.25
C MET A 82 3.66 15.77 1.58
N LYS A 83 3.17 15.75 2.83
CA LYS A 83 2.18 16.70 3.33
C LYS A 83 2.69 18.14 3.20
N THR A 84 3.86 18.42 3.74
CA THR A 84 4.47 19.76 3.70
C THR A 84 4.63 20.27 2.27
N PHE A 85 5.13 19.42 1.37
CA PHE A 85 5.30 19.78 -0.03
C PHE A 85 3.96 20.04 -0.73
N SER A 86 3.02 19.10 -0.61
CA SER A 86 1.72 19.21 -1.26
C SER A 86 0.92 20.41 -0.76
N GLU A 87 0.97 20.74 0.52
CA GLU A 87 0.35 21.94 1.08
C GLU A 87 0.94 23.22 0.48
N LYS A 88 2.27 23.33 0.40
CA LYS A 88 2.93 24.49 -0.23
C LYS A 88 2.54 24.67 -1.69
N VAL A 89 2.49 23.59 -2.47
CA VAL A 89 2.08 23.63 -3.88
C VAL A 89 0.61 24.05 -3.99
N ARG A 90 -0.29 23.39 -3.25
CA ARG A 90 -1.74 23.64 -3.30
C ARG A 90 -2.11 25.05 -2.87
N GLN A 91 -1.44 25.58 -1.84
CA GLN A 91 -1.63 26.94 -1.34
C GLN A 91 -0.96 28.01 -2.22
N GLY A 92 -0.18 27.63 -3.24
CA GLY A 92 0.55 28.57 -4.10
C GLY A 92 1.76 29.22 -3.43
N LEU A 93 2.21 28.69 -2.28
CA LEU A 93 3.44 29.13 -1.60
C LEU A 93 4.70 28.61 -2.32
N TRP A 94 4.56 27.57 -3.14
CA TRP A 94 5.61 27.11 -4.05
C TRP A 94 5.45 27.78 -5.41
N SER A 95 6.33 28.72 -5.71
CA SER A 95 6.33 29.45 -6.98
C SER A 95 7.27 28.82 -8.01
N GLY A 96 6.89 28.90 -9.29
CA GLY A 96 7.79 28.64 -10.41
C GLY A 96 8.83 29.76 -10.57
N TYR A 97 9.71 29.61 -11.56
CA TYR A 97 10.85 30.52 -11.76
C TYR A 97 10.46 32.00 -11.93
N SER A 98 9.26 32.29 -12.42
CA SER A 98 8.74 33.65 -12.64
C SER A 98 7.90 34.19 -11.45
N GLY A 99 7.90 33.50 -10.32
CA GLY A 99 7.09 33.86 -9.14
C GLY A 99 5.63 33.41 -9.21
N LYS A 100 5.16 32.94 -10.37
CA LYS A 100 3.79 32.43 -10.56
C LYS A 100 3.57 31.12 -9.80
N ARG A 101 2.35 30.91 -9.30
CA ARG A 101 1.94 29.65 -8.66
C ARG A 101 1.93 28.49 -9.66
N ILE A 102 2.11 27.27 -9.16
CA ILE A 102 1.94 26.05 -9.95
C ILE A 102 0.44 25.81 -10.23
N THR A 103 0.12 25.52 -11.49
CA THR A 103 -1.25 25.19 -11.95
C THR A 103 -1.38 23.74 -12.38
N ASP A 104 -0.29 23.15 -12.87
CA ASP A 104 -0.27 21.83 -13.49
C ASP A 104 0.83 20.98 -12.86
N VAL A 105 0.52 19.71 -12.60
CA VAL A 105 1.48 18.72 -12.10
C VAL A 105 1.57 17.60 -13.13
N VAL A 106 2.75 17.41 -13.69
CA VAL A 106 3.01 16.34 -14.68
C VAL A 106 3.79 15.22 -13.98
N ASN A 107 3.15 14.06 -13.81
CA ASN A 107 3.82 12.86 -13.32
C ASN A 107 4.54 12.16 -14.49
N ILE A 108 5.86 11.98 -14.39
CA ILE A 108 6.66 11.27 -15.39
C ILE A 108 7.09 9.94 -14.79
N GLY A 109 6.50 8.84 -15.27
CA GLY A 109 6.79 7.50 -14.77
C GLY A 109 6.23 6.41 -15.69
N VAL A 110 6.66 5.17 -15.46
CA VAL A 110 6.18 3.98 -16.18
C VAL A 110 5.81 2.87 -15.19
N GLY A 111 5.00 1.91 -15.64
CA GLY A 111 4.61 0.74 -14.84
C GLY A 111 3.96 1.13 -13.50
N GLY A 112 4.47 0.58 -12.40
CA GLY A 112 3.95 0.82 -11.05
C GLY A 112 4.01 2.29 -10.61
N SER A 113 4.95 3.08 -11.14
CA SER A 113 5.09 4.51 -10.85
C SER A 113 4.14 5.40 -11.67
N ASN A 114 3.31 4.81 -12.54
CA ASN A 114 2.30 5.54 -13.32
C ASN A 114 0.88 5.05 -13.06
N LEU A 115 0.65 3.74 -13.17
CA LEU A 115 -0.71 3.17 -13.13
C LEU A 115 -1.43 3.44 -11.80
N GLY A 116 -0.72 3.35 -10.68
CA GLY A 116 -1.26 3.65 -9.34
C GLY A 116 -1.70 5.12 -9.21
N PRO A 117 -0.79 6.09 -9.40
CA PRO A 117 -1.15 7.51 -9.40
C PRO A 117 -2.30 7.85 -10.34
N GLN A 118 -2.24 7.39 -11.60
CA GLN A 118 -3.27 7.67 -12.60
C GLN A 118 -4.65 7.15 -12.18
N MET A 119 -4.75 5.87 -11.79
CA MET A 119 -6.03 5.26 -11.42
C MET A 119 -6.66 5.98 -10.22
N VAL A 120 -5.87 6.33 -9.20
CA VAL A 120 -6.39 6.97 -7.99
C VAL A 120 -6.83 8.41 -8.26
N THR A 121 -6.12 9.18 -9.10
CA THR A 121 -6.53 10.55 -9.43
C THR A 121 -7.73 10.63 -10.36
N GLU A 122 -7.99 9.59 -11.18
CA GLU A 122 -9.20 9.52 -12.00
C GLU A 122 -10.44 9.13 -11.18
N ALA A 123 -10.25 8.35 -10.10
CA ALA A 123 -11.35 7.84 -9.29
C ALA A 123 -11.83 8.80 -8.18
N LEU A 124 -11.03 9.79 -7.78
CA LEU A 124 -11.27 10.72 -6.65
C LEU A 124 -11.34 12.17 -7.12
#